data_AF-A0A7C4QLR4-F1
#
_entry.id   AF-A0A7C4QLR4-F1
#
_cell.length_a   1.000
_cell.length_b   1.000
_cell.length_c   1.000
_cell.angle_alpha   90.00
_cell.angle_beta   90.00
_cell.angle_gamma   90.00
#
_symmetry.space_group_name_H-M   'P 1'
#
loop_
_entity.id
_entity.type
_entity.pdbx_description
1 polymer ?
#
loop_
_entity_poly.entity_id
_entity_poly.type
_entity_poly.pdbx_seq_one_letter_code
_entity_poly.pdbx_strand_id
1 'polypeptide(L)' 'MRKSHVKLFVPGPIEVRPEVLQAMATPQIYHRTPEFRELYAELQTKLKKFLYTEQTVFIFTSS' A
#
# COMPACT_ATOMS: atom_id res chain seq x y z
N MET A 1 -4.18 -1.85 -30.62
CA MET A 1 -3.81 -0.52 -30.07
C MET A 1 -3.97 -0.55 -28.57
N ARG A 2 -2.97 -0.13 -27.80
CA ARG A 2 -3.09 -0.03 -26.34
C ARG A 2 -4.01 1.16 -26.05
N LYS A 3 -5.14 0.94 -25.35
CA LYS A 3 -5.99 2.06 -24.91
C LYS A 3 -5.16 3.00 -24.05
N SER A 4 -5.28 4.31 -24.29
CA SER A 4 -4.76 5.33 -23.39
C SER A 4 -5.38 5.18 -22.01
N HIS A 5 -4.64 5.54 -20.97
CA HIS A 5 -5.14 5.54 -19.60
C HIS A 5 -6.43 6.36 -19.47
N VAL A 6 -7.43 5.82 -18.79
CA VAL A 6 -8.74 6.46 -18.60
C VAL A 6 -8.82 6.99 -17.18
N LYS A 7 -9.00 8.30 -17.03
CA LYS A 7 -9.15 8.92 -15.72
C LYS A 7 -10.50 8.56 -15.11
N LEU A 8 -10.49 7.94 -13.93
CA LEU A 8 -11.69 7.47 -13.23
C LEU A 8 -12.37 8.60 -12.43
N PHE A 9 -13.62 8.92 -12.77
CA PHE A 9 -14.49 9.86 -12.04
C PHE A 9 -15.71 9.14 -11.44
N VAL A 10 -15.45 8.04 -10.71
CA VAL A 10 -16.47 7.20 -10.05
C VAL A 10 -16.19 7.12 -8.53
N PRO A 11 -17.12 6.63 -7.70
CA PRO A 11 -16.89 6.52 -6.24
C PRO A 11 -15.72 5.61 -5.84
N GLY A 12 -15.38 4.64 -6.68
CA GLY A 12 -14.29 3.70 -6.46
C GLY A 12 -14.35 2.52 -7.45
N PRO A 13 -13.21 1.99 -7.92
CA PRO A 13 -11.85 2.50 -7.72
C PRO A 13 -11.61 3.86 -8.38
N ILE A 14 -10.61 4.60 -7.89
CA ILE A 14 -10.20 5.90 -8.43
C ILE A 14 -8.72 5.90 -8.81
N GLU A 15 -8.24 7.00 -9.39
CA GLU A 15 -6.84 7.20 -9.75
C GLU A 15 -5.88 6.96 -8.58
N VAL A 16 -4.87 6.12 -8.82
CA VAL A 16 -3.75 5.94 -7.89
C VAL A 16 -2.76 7.09 -8.08
N ARG A 17 -2.27 7.64 -6.97
CA ARG A 17 -1.30 8.74 -7.01
C ARG A 17 0.00 8.29 -7.71
N PRO A 18 0.64 9.14 -8.54
CA PRO A 18 1.83 8.75 -9.30
C PRO A 18 2.97 8.19 -8.43
N GLU A 19 3.20 8.77 -7.25
CA GLU A 19 4.25 8.34 -6.32
C GLU A 19 4.01 6.92 -5.79
N VAL A 20 2.75 6.51 -5.62
CA VAL A 20 2.38 5.15 -5.19
C VAL A 20 2.60 4.16 -6.33
N LEU A 21 2.23 4.53 -7.57
CA LEU A 21 2.51 3.71 -8.75
C LEU A 21 4.01 3.49 -8.95
N GLN A 22 4.83 4.52 -8.74
CA GLN A 22 6.29 4.39 -8.83
C GLN A 22 6.85 3.50 -7.73
N ALA A 23 6.35 3.62 -6.49
CA ALA A 23 6.75 2.73 -5.41
C ALA A 23 6.40 1.25 -5.72
N MET A 24 5.23 1.00 -6.30
CA MET A 24 4.79 -0.34 -6.71
C MET A 24 5.56 -0.90 -7.92
N ALA A 25 6.24 -0.04 -8.70
CA ALA A 25 7.07 -0.45 -9.82
C ALA A 25 8.48 -0.90 -9.41
N THR A 26 8.81 -0.83 -8.12
CA THR A 26 10.12 -1.26 -7.61
C THR A 26 10.20 -2.79 -7.42
N PRO A 27 11.42 -3.37 -7.45
CA PRO A 27 11.62 -4.79 -7.15
C PRO A 27 11.06 -5.14 -5.76
N GLN A 28 10.43 -6.31 -5.67
CA GLN A 28 9.85 -6.79 -4.42
C GLN A 28 10.94 -7.22 -3.43
N ILE A 29 10.74 -6.92 -2.15
CA ILE A 29 11.57 -7.43 -1.05
C ILE A 29 11.05 -8.80 -0.60
N TYR A 30 11.96 -9.67 -0.14
CA TYR A 30 11.57 -10.99 0.36
C TYR A 30 10.99 -10.91 1.77
N HIS A 31 9.86 -11.57 2.02
CA HIS A 31 9.05 -11.41 3.25
C HIS A 31 9.71 -11.88 4.55
N ARG A 32 10.82 -12.64 4.49
CA ARG A 32 11.56 -13.09 5.70
C ARG A 32 12.85 -12.30 5.96
N THR A 33 13.03 -11.18 5.26
CA THR A 33 14.22 -10.33 5.40
C THR A 33 14.06 -9.32 6.55
N PRO A 34 15.16 -8.83 7.15
CA PRO A 34 15.11 -7.72 8.10
C PRO A 34 14.40 -6.47 7.55
N GLU A 35 14.63 -6.15 6.27
CA GLU A 35 14.05 -5.01 5.58
C GLU A 35 12.52 -5.09 5.55
N PHE A 36 11.96 -6.28 5.31
CA PHE A 36 10.51 -6.49 5.37
C PHE A 36 9.97 -6.31 6.79
N ARG A 37 10.70 -6.79 7.82
CA ARG A 37 10.30 -6.61 9.22
C ARG A 37 10.23 -5.14 9.61
N GLU A 38 11.20 -4.35 9.19
CA GLU A 38 11.23 -2.90 9.41
C GLU A 38 10.06 -2.21 8.73
N LEU A 39 9.81 -2.51 7.45
CA LEU A 39 8.66 -1.99 6.71
C LEU A 39 7.33 -2.33 7.42
N TYR A 40 7.17 -3.59 7.85
CA TYR A 40 5.94 -4.03 8.51
C TYR A 40 5.72 -3.34 9.87
N ALA A 41 6.79 -3.07 10.63
CA ALA A 41 6.72 -2.34 11.90
C ALA A 41 6.34 -0.87 11.70
N GLU A 42 6.89 -0.23 10.66
CA GLU A 42 6.54 1.15 10.30
C GLU A 42 5.06 1.27 9.89
N LEU A 43 4.57 0.32 9.09
CA LEU A 43 3.17 0.25 8.67
C LEU A 43 2.23 0.11 9.87
N GLN A 44 2.51 -0.78 10.82
CA GLN A 44 1.69 -0.92 12.02
C GLN A 44 1.57 0.38 12.81
N THR A 45 2.68 1.10 12.98
CA THR A 45 2.70 2.39 13.71
C THR A 45 1.83 3.44 13.01
N LYS A 46 1.96 3.54 11.68
CA LYS A 46 1.16 4.46 10.86
C LYS A 46 -0.33 4.10 10.88
N LEU A 47 -0.67 2.81 10.81
CA LEU A 47 -2.05 2.34 10.85
C LEU A 47 -2.70 2.58 12.21
N LYS A 48 -2.00 2.35 13.32
CA LYS A 48 -2.49 2.71 14.66
C LYS A 48 -2.86 4.18 14.77
N LYS A 49 -1.99 5.07 14.27
CA LYS A 49 -2.26 6.51 14.22
C LYS A 49 -3.46 6.84 13.32
N PHE A 50 -3.56 6.22 12.15
CA PHE A 50 -4.64 6.46 11.20
C PHE A 50 -6.01 5.99 11.73
N LEU A 51 -6.03 4.84 12.40
CA LEU A 51 -7.23 4.22 12.95
C LEU A 51 -7.57 4.71 14.37
N TYR A 52 -6.77 5.62 14.94
CA TYR A 52 -6.91 6.14 16.30
C TYR A 52 -6.98 5.04 17.37
N THR A 53 -6.04 4.08 17.31
CA THR A 53 -6.02 2.94 18.23
C THR A 53 -4.62 2.60 18.75
N GLU A 54 -4.58 2.13 20.00
CA GLU A 54 -3.40 1.53 20.62
C GLU A 54 -3.35 0.00 20.47
N GLN A 55 -4.45 -0.63 20.03
CA GLN A 55 -4.54 -2.08 19.86
C GLN A 55 -3.62 -2.57 18.74
N THR A 56 -3.29 -3.85 18.76
CA THR A 56 -2.51 -4.49 17.68
C THR A 56 -3.30 -4.44 16.38
N VAL A 57 -2.66 -3.97 15.31
CA VAL A 57 -3.24 -3.91 13.96
C VAL A 57 -2.59 -4.98 13.09
N PHE A 58 -3.41 -5.77 12.40
CA PHE A 58 -2.97 -6.82 11.48
C PHE A 58 -3.31 -6.43 10.03
N ILE A 59 -2.42 -6.78 9.11
CA ILE A 59 -2.60 -6.56 7.68
C ILE A 59 -2.90 -7.91 7.03
N PHE A 60 -4.02 -7.99 6.31
CA PHE A 60 -4.41 -9.16 5.53
C PHE A 60 -4.32 -8.87 4.04
N THR A 61 -3.89 -9.84 3.25
CA THR A 61 -3.94 -9.76 1.79
C THR A 61 -5.36 -10.07 1.31
N SER A 62 -5.90 -9.27 0.39
CA SER A 62 -7.24 -9.42 -0.20
C SER A 62 -7.16 -9.32 -1.72
N SER A 63 -8.12 -9.93 -2.42
CA SER A 63 -8.29 -9.87 -3.88
C SER A 63 -9.69 -9.42 -4.25
#